data_AF-A0AAU9K756-F1
#
_entry.id   AF-A0AAU9K756-F1
#
_cell.length_a   1.000
_cell.length_b   1.000
_cell.length_c   1.000
_cell.angle_alpha   90.00
_cell.angle_beta   90.00
_cell.angle_gamma   90.00
#
_symmetry.space_group_name_H-M   'P 1'
#
loop_
_entity.id
_entity.type
_entity.pdbx_description
1 polymer ?
#
loop_
_entity_poly.entity_id
_entity_poly.type
_entity_poly.pdbx_seq_one_letter_code
_entity_poly.pdbx_strand_id
1 'polypeptide(L)'
;MENNHNSRADYHLSQNQEEANSSAQNNQNSPNDPEASNANDQEEKDQNENESNEPQHVNNNKFDINELKKNPELYQKILNDAITLQKEKIKPTSYMFHFRIHYKTLFGERIVIVGSEEFLGNWDPYKGLELEWSAGNYWNVSIPIGEGEISSIDYKYVCIKRNQLVWEGGPNRVLRVEDGEKKGSILVFNREDYWQR
;
A
#
# COMPACT_ATOMS: atom_id res chain seq x y z
N MET A 1 -53.42 11.92 39.03
CA MET A 1 -52.99 10.55 39.37
C MET A 1 -51.70 10.31 38.57
N GLU A 2 -50.59 10.98 38.85
CA GLU A 2 -49.71 10.97 40.05
C GLU A 2 -48.97 9.64 40.28
N ASN A 3 -47.63 9.78 40.32
CA ASN A 3 -46.58 8.94 40.88
C ASN A 3 -46.13 7.74 40.01
N ASN A 4 -44.84 7.56 39.70
CA ASN A 4 -43.75 7.51 40.68
C ASN A 4 -42.37 7.95 40.11
N HIS A 5 -41.57 8.51 41.01
CA HIS A 5 -40.21 9.05 40.82
C HIS A 5 -39.13 8.08 41.36
N ASN A 6 -37.87 8.47 41.13
CA ASN A 6 -36.61 8.09 41.84
C ASN A 6 -35.80 6.90 41.26
N SER A 7 -34.46 6.88 41.12
CA SER A 7 -33.31 7.74 41.50
C SER A 7 -32.09 7.30 40.64
N ARG A 8 -31.16 8.14 40.11
CA ARG A 8 -29.89 8.68 40.69
C ARG A 8 -29.07 7.61 41.46
N ALA A 9 -27.73 7.42 41.42
CA ALA A 9 -26.49 7.89 40.76
C ALA A 9 -25.49 6.68 40.88
N ASP A 10 -24.34 6.56 40.21
CA ASP A 10 -23.06 7.14 40.66
C ASP A 10 -21.91 6.81 39.67
N TYR A 11 -21.03 7.80 39.53
CA TYR A 11 -19.71 7.78 38.88
C TYR A 11 -18.64 7.45 39.92
N HIS A 12 -17.58 6.70 39.57
CA HIS A 12 -16.26 6.85 40.19
C HIS A 12 -15.10 6.43 39.26
N LEU A 13 -14.15 7.37 39.11
CA LEU A 13 -12.76 7.31 38.60
C LEU A 13 -11.89 6.54 39.65
N SER A 14 -10.75 5.86 39.40
CA SER A 14 -9.52 6.29 38.70
C SER A 14 -8.32 5.30 38.85
N GLN A 15 -7.30 5.47 37.98
CA GLN A 15 -5.82 5.27 38.11
C GLN A 15 -5.11 3.90 37.94
N ASN A 16 -4.28 3.84 36.88
CA ASN A 16 -2.87 3.43 36.70
C ASN A 16 -2.23 2.25 37.48
N GLN A 17 -1.52 1.37 36.75
CA GLN A 17 -0.05 1.19 36.87
C GLN A 17 0.55 0.29 35.75
N GLU A 18 1.71 0.72 35.26
CA GLU A 18 2.66 0.01 34.40
C GLU A 18 3.28 -1.19 35.15
N GLU A 19 3.70 -2.23 34.44
CA GLU A 19 5.04 -2.82 34.65
C GLU A 19 5.45 -3.80 33.54
N ALA A 20 6.73 -3.71 33.22
CA ALA A 20 7.45 -4.38 32.14
C ALA A 20 7.77 -5.85 32.45
N ASN A 21 7.75 -6.71 31.42
CA ASN A 21 8.47 -7.99 31.41
C ASN A 21 9.50 -7.91 30.27
N SER A 22 10.76 -7.57 30.55
CA SER A 22 11.83 -8.43 31.09
C SER A 22 12.29 -9.51 30.10
N SER A 23 13.26 -9.11 29.27
CA SER A 23 14.13 -9.96 28.48
C SER A 23 15.18 -10.62 29.39
N ALA A 24 15.25 -11.94 29.36
CA ALA A 24 16.21 -12.73 30.12
C ALA A 24 17.44 -13.10 29.27
N GLN A 25 18.59 -12.98 29.94
CA GLN A 25 19.83 -13.78 29.84
C GLN A 25 20.77 -13.50 28.65
N ASN A 26 21.91 -12.83 28.87
CA ASN A 26 23.17 -13.30 29.49
C ASN A 26 23.81 -14.52 28.81
N ASN A 27 24.88 -14.32 28.05
CA ASN A 27 26.27 -14.59 28.48
C ASN A 27 27.24 -14.31 27.32
N GLN A 28 28.12 -13.32 27.44
CA GLN A 28 29.52 -13.47 27.92
C GLN A 28 30.39 -14.37 27.01
N ASN A 29 31.24 -13.77 26.17
CA ASN A 29 32.68 -13.63 26.45
C ASN A 29 33.46 -13.02 25.26
N SER A 30 34.17 -11.94 25.56
CA SER A 30 35.29 -11.32 24.81
C SER A 30 36.59 -12.14 24.99
N PRO A 31 37.78 -11.67 24.54
CA PRO A 31 38.19 -11.10 23.23
C PRO A 31 39.51 -11.74 22.72
N ASN A 32 39.94 -11.40 21.50
CA ASN A 32 41.33 -10.98 21.13
C ASN A 32 41.65 -11.29 19.64
N ASP A 33 41.62 -10.22 18.84
CA ASP A 33 42.68 -9.65 17.98
C ASP A 33 43.62 -10.48 17.05
N PRO A 34 44.15 -9.83 15.99
CA PRO A 34 44.43 -10.43 14.67
C PRO A 34 45.91 -10.44 14.26
N GLU A 35 46.27 -11.17 13.20
CA GLU A 35 47.45 -10.94 12.30
C GLU A 35 47.41 -12.00 11.17
N ALA A 36 47.23 -11.64 9.89
CA ALA A 36 48.19 -11.11 8.91
C ALA A 36 49.09 -12.16 8.20
N SER A 37 48.87 -12.29 6.88
CA SER A 37 49.81 -12.56 5.78
C SER A 37 50.71 -13.82 5.78
N ASN A 38 50.62 -14.61 4.70
CA ASN A 38 51.77 -14.84 3.82
C ASN A 38 51.40 -15.43 2.46
N ALA A 39 52.05 -14.89 1.43
CA ALA A 39 52.10 -15.39 0.05
C ALA A 39 53.36 -16.23 -0.16
N ASN A 40 53.34 -17.06 -1.22
CA ASN A 40 54.42 -17.75 -1.96
C ASN A 40 53.87 -19.11 -2.42
N ASP A 41 54.18 -19.71 -3.57
CA ASP A 41 54.79 -19.35 -4.85
C ASP A 41 54.85 -20.70 -5.64
N GLN A 42 54.98 -20.61 -6.97
CA GLN A 42 55.55 -21.63 -7.88
C GLN A 42 54.69 -22.69 -8.62
N GLU A 43 55.09 -22.79 -9.89
CA GLU A 43 54.63 -23.52 -11.07
C GLU A 43 55.06 -25.00 -11.07
N GLU A 44 54.34 -25.89 -11.76
CA GLU A 44 54.89 -26.70 -12.88
C GLU A 44 53.82 -27.54 -13.59
N LYS A 45 54.15 -27.88 -14.85
CA LYS A 45 53.35 -28.47 -15.94
C LYS A 45 53.09 -29.97 -15.74
N ASP A 46 52.06 -30.51 -16.40
CA ASP A 46 52.25 -31.62 -17.37
C ASP A 46 50.99 -31.99 -18.16
N GLN A 47 51.25 -32.46 -19.39
CA GLN A 47 50.32 -32.85 -20.45
C GLN A 47 49.78 -34.28 -20.24
N ASN A 48 48.51 -34.57 -20.56
CA ASN A 48 48.17 -35.56 -21.58
C ASN A 48 46.66 -35.80 -21.81
N GLU A 49 46.39 -36.06 -23.08
CA GLU A 49 45.16 -36.40 -23.79
C GLU A 49 44.37 -37.60 -23.23
N ASN A 50 43.03 -37.55 -23.26
CA ASN A 50 42.20 -38.26 -24.26
C ASN A 50 40.72 -38.38 -23.84
N GLU A 51 39.85 -38.19 -24.84
CA GLU A 51 38.52 -38.80 -25.07
C GLU A 51 37.53 -38.82 -23.88
N SER A 52 36.31 -38.29 -23.93
CA SER A 52 35.32 -38.35 -25.01
C SER A 52 33.97 -37.82 -24.47
N ASN A 53 33.17 -37.21 -25.35
CA ASN A 53 31.71 -37.00 -25.24
C ASN A 53 31.16 -36.18 -24.06
N GLU A 54 30.96 -34.88 -24.28
CA GLU A 54 29.84 -34.14 -23.68
C GLU A 54 28.84 -33.74 -24.77
N PRO A 55 27.52 -33.97 -24.58
CA PRO A 55 26.50 -33.56 -25.52
C PRO A 55 26.53 -32.03 -25.64
N GLN A 56 26.65 -31.54 -26.89
CA GLN A 56 26.50 -30.12 -27.19
C GLN A 56 25.15 -29.65 -26.65
N HIS A 57 25.18 -28.89 -25.56
CA HIS A 57 24.05 -28.11 -25.10
C HIS A 57 23.73 -27.13 -26.21
N VAL A 58 22.73 -27.46 -27.02
CA VAL A 58 22.17 -26.56 -28.02
C VAL A 58 21.57 -25.39 -27.24
N ASN A 59 22.32 -24.30 -27.14
CA ASN A 59 21.83 -22.99 -26.69
C ASN A 59 20.90 -22.43 -27.77
N ASN A 60 19.73 -23.06 -27.93
CA ASN A 60 18.62 -22.48 -28.67
C ASN A 60 18.05 -21.36 -27.82
N ASN A 61 18.52 -20.13 -28.07
CA ASN A 61 17.73 -18.90 -28.02
C ASN A 61 18.60 -17.70 -28.42
N LYS A 62 19.16 -17.72 -29.64
CA LYS A 62 19.62 -16.49 -30.29
C LYS A 62 18.52 -16.05 -31.26
N PHE A 63 17.62 -15.21 -30.78
CA PHE A 63 16.66 -14.50 -31.64
C PHE A 63 17.45 -13.66 -32.66
N ASP A 64 17.34 -13.94 -33.96
CA ASP A 64 18.03 -13.18 -35.01
C ASP A 64 17.15 -12.02 -35.52
N ILE A 65 17.60 -10.80 -35.28
CA ILE A 65 16.94 -9.56 -35.72
C ILE A 65 16.85 -9.49 -37.25
N ASN A 66 17.79 -10.09 -37.98
CA ASN A 66 17.78 -10.08 -39.44
C ASN A 66 16.69 -10.96 -40.04
N GLU A 67 16.24 -11.99 -39.30
CA GLU A 67 15.13 -12.85 -39.67
C GLU A 67 13.79 -12.14 -39.48
N LEU A 68 13.66 -11.35 -38.40
CA LEU A 68 12.49 -10.50 -38.16
C LEU A 68 12.31 -9.41 -39.23
N LYS A 69 13.40 -8.80 -39.71
CA LYS A 69 13.34 -7.79 -40.78
C LYS A 69 12.81 -8.35 -42.11
N LYS A 70 12.90 -9.66 -42.33
CA LYS A 70 12.36 -10.34 -43.52
C LYS A 70 10.86 -10.62 -43.41
N ASN A 71 10.27 -10.49 -42.22
CA ASN A 71 8.84 -10.68 -41.99
C ASN A 71 8.26 -9.47 -41.24
N PRO A 72 7.84 -8.41 -41.96
CA PRO A 72 7.33 -7.17 -41.37
C PRO A 72 6.13 -7.38 -40.44
N GLU A 73 5.25 -8.32 -40.76
CA GLU A 73 4.08 -8.63 -39.93
C GLU A 73 4.48 -9.23 -38.58
N LEU A 74 5.43 -10.17 -38.59
CA LEU A 74 5.95 -10.76 -37.36
C LEU A 74 6.72 -9.75 -36.51
N TYR A 75 7.51 -8.88 -37.14
CA TYR A 75 8.21 -7.78 -36.46
C TYR A 75 7.21 -6.83 -35.77
N GLN A 76 6.16 -6.41 -36.49
CA GLN A 76 5.14 -5.53 -35.93
C GLN A 76 4.36 -6.19 -34.80
N LYS A 77 4.04 -7.48 -34.93
CA LYS A 77 3.37 -8.24 -33.88
C LYS A 77 4.22 -8.31 -32.61
N ILE A 78 5.49 -8.69 -32.72
CA ILE A 78 6.40 -8.79 -31.57
C ILE A 78 6.59 -7.42 -30.91
N LEU A 79 6.69 -6.35 -31.70
CA LEU A 79 6.75 -4.99 -31.14
C LEU A 79 5.49 -4.63 -30.36
N ASN A 80 4.30 -4.91 -30.90
CA ASN A 80 3.03 -4.65 -30.22
C ASN A 80 2.91 -5.47 -28.94
N ASP A 81 3.29 -6.75 -28.98
CA ASP A 81 3.28 -7.64 -27.83
C ASP A 81 4.26 -7.15 -26.76
N ALA A 82 5.47 -6.75 -27.14
CA ALA A 82 6.46 -6.18 -26.22
C ALA A 82 5.98 -4.86 -25.61
N ILE A 83 5.36 -3.96 -26.39
CA ILE A 83 4.76 -2.72 -25.90
C ILE A 83 3.62 -3.03 -24.92
N THR A 84 2.78 -4.02 -25.23
CA THR A 84 1.66 -4.44 -24.37
C THR A 84 2.16 -5.02 -23.06
N LEU A 85 3.13 -5.94 -23.09
CA LEU A 85 3.75 -6.53 -21.91
C LEU A 85 4.45 -5.48 -21.03
N GLN A 86 5.07 -4.47 -21.65
CA GLN A 86 5.64 -3.34 -20.91
C GLN A 86 4.54 -2.51 -20.24
N LYS A 87 3.43 -2.23 -20.93
CA LYS A 87 2.27 -1.51 -20.34
C LYS A 87 1.64 -2.28 -19.18
N GLU A 88 1.52 -3.61 -19.30
CA GLU A 88 0.97 -4.46 -18.23
C GLU A 88 1.90 -4.51 -17.00
N LYS A 89 3.23 -4.56 -17.20
CA LYS A 89 4.21 -4.43 -16.12
C LYS A 89 4.17 -3.08 -15.39
N ILE A 90 3.53 -2.06 -15.97
CA ILE A 90 3.49 -0.70 -15.43
C ILE A 90 2.19 -0.45 -14.65
N LYS A 91 1.17 -1.32 -14.74
CA LYS A 91 -0.04 -1.19 -13.92
C LYS A 91 0.34 -1.31 -12.42
N PRO A 92 -0.19 -0.44 -11.55
CA PRO A 92 0.03 -0.58 -10.13
C PRO A 92 -0.54 -1.93 -9.68
N THR A 93 0.25 -2.64 -8.88
CA THR A 93 -0.19 -3.90 -8.25
C THR A 93 -0.97 -3.62 -6.98
N SER A 94 -0.80 -2.44 -6.39
CA SER A 94 -1.52 -2.00 -5.21
C SER A 94 -1.69 -0.49 -5.18
N TYR A 95 -2.59 -0.03 -4.33
CA TYR A 95 -2.90 1.37 -4.12
C TYR A 95 -2.73 1.74 -2.65
N MET A 96 -2.35 2.98 -2.38
CA MET A 96 -2.36 3.54 -1.04
C MET A 96 -3.14 4.85 -1.08
N PHE A 97 -4.21 4.95 -0.31
CA PHE A 97 -5.01 6.16 -0.22
C PHE A 97 -4.79 6.84 1.13
N HIS A 98 -4.41 8.11 1.10
CA HIS A 98 -4.35 8.98 2.25
C HIS A 98 -5.41 10.07 2.11
N PHE A 99 -6.47 9.99 2.90
CA PHE A 99 -7.50 11.02 2.96
C PHE A 99 -7.30 11.87 4.20
N ARG A 100 -7.39 13.18 4.02
CA ARG A 100 -7.34 14.18 5.08
C ARG A 100 -8.35 15.27 4.79
N ILE A 101 -9.23 15.55 5.74
CA ILE A 101 -10.22 16.63 5.62
C ILE A 101 -10.22 17.52 6.84
N HIS A 102 -10.28 18.84 6.62
CA HIS A 102 -10.54 19.78 7.70
C HIS A 102 -12.05 19.97 7.91
N TYR A 103 -12.55 19.54 9.07
CA TYR A 103 -13.94 19.75 9.47
C TYR A 103 -14.12 19.72 10.99
N LYS A 104 -14.73 20.77 11.53
CA LYS A 104 -15.02 20.87 12.96
C LYS A 104 -16.28 20.09 13.30
N THR A 105 -16.15 19.19 14.27
CA THR A 105 -17.24 18.38 14.82
C THR A 105 -17.49 18.71 16.29
N LEU A 106 -18.60 18.23 16.81
CA LEU A 106 -18.90 18.17 18.24
C LEU A 106 -18.54 16.80 18.82
N PHE A 107 -18.49 16.72 20.15
CA PHE A 107 -18.26 15.46 20.85
C PHE A 107 -19.30 14.40 20.45
N GLY A 108 -18.82 13.21 20.12
CA GLY A 108 -19.66 12.08 19.71
C GLY A 108 -20.08 12.09 18.22
N GLU A 109 -19.70 13.12 17.46
CA GLU A 109 -19.81 13.08 16.00
C GLU A 109 -18.56 12.44 15.39
N ARG A 110 -18.74 11.70 14.30
CA ARG A 110 -17.67 11.06 13.53
C ARG A 110 -17.74 11.43 12.06
N ILE A 111 -16.61 11.35 11.36
CA ILE A 111 -16.54 11.55 9.92
C ILE A 111 -16.26 10.21 9.25
N VAL A 112 -17.05 9.88 8.25
CA VAL A 112 -16.81 8.75 7.35
C VAL A 112 -16.61 9.25 5.93
N ILE A 113 -15.81 8.53 5.16
CA ILE A 113 -15.77 8.64 3.70
C ILE A 113 -16.56 7.48 3.09
N VAL A 114 -17.43 7.81 2.14
CA VAL A 114 -18.22 6.85 1.38
C VAL A 114 -17.98 7.05 -0.11
N GLY A 115 -18.17 6.01 -0.92
CA GLY A 115 -17.93 6.12 -2.34
C GLY A 115 -18.36 4.92 -3.17
N SER A 116 -18.00 4.95 -4.44
CA SER A 116 -18.33 3.95 -5.45
C SER A 116 -17.66 2.59 -5.24
N GLU A 117 -16.56 2.57 -4.50
CA GLU A 117 -15.78 1.35 -4.24
C GLU A 117 -16.27 0.62 -3.00
N GLU A 118 -16.08 -0.71 -2.99
CA GLU A 118 -16.50 -1.56 -1.87
C GLU A 118 -15.81 -1.18 -0.55
N PHE A 119 -14.51 -0.83 -0.60
CA PHE A 119 -13.78 -0.39 0.58
C PHE A 119 -14.26 0.98 1.12
N LEU A 120 -15.06 1.71 0.34
CA LEU A 120 -15.76 2.93 0.74
C LEU A 120 -17.26 2.68 0.98
N GLY A 121 -17.68 1.42 1.10
CA GLY A 121 -19.02 1.05 1.54
C GLY A 121 -20.11 1.18 0.48
N ASN A 122 -19.79 1.36 -0.81
CA ASN A 122 -20.79 1.47 -1.89
C ASN A 122 -21.91 2.49 -1.58
N TRP A 123 -21.52 3.71 -1.19
CA TRP A 123 -22.40 4.81 -0.78
C TRP A 123 -23.26 4.59 0.48
N ASP A 124 -23.01 3.54 1.27
CA ASP A 124 -23.65 3.33 2.57
C ASP A 124 -22.83 3.96 3.72
N PRO A 125 -23.31 5.02 4.40
CA PRO A 125 -22.58 5.67 5.49
C PRO A 125 -22.32 4.78 6.70
N TYR A 126 -23.04 3.68 6.88
CA TYR A 126 -22.78 2.72 7.96
C TYR A 126 -21.70 1.70 7.60
N LYS A 127 -21.33 1.62 6.32
CA LYS A 127 -20.22 0.81 5.80
C LYS A 127 -19.06 1.66 5.28
N GLY A 128 -19.20 2.98 5.36
CA GLY A 128 -18.15 3.93 5.00
C GLY A 128 -16.92 3.75 5.87
N LEU A 129 -15.78 4.16 5.33
CA LEU A 129 -14.51 4.13 6.05
C LEU A 129 -14.49 5.28 7.06
N GLU A 130 -14.41 4.96 8.35
CA GLU A 130 -14.35 5.96 9.42
C GLU A 130 -12.96 6.61 9.49
N LEU A 131 -12.94 7.93 9.66
CA LEU A 131 -11.71 8.72 9.79
C LEU A 131 -11.35 8.91 11.26
N GLU A 132 -10.06 9.06 11.52
CA GLU A 132 -9.53 9.39 12.84
C GLU A 132 -9.36 10.90 12.99
N TRP A 133 -9.82 11.44 14.12
CA TRP A 133 -9.61 12.84 14.45
C TRP A 133 -8.16 13.11 14.85
N SER A 134 -7.63 14.25 14.43
CA SER A 134 -6.34 14.80 14.83
C SER A 134 -6.44 16.29 15.15
N ALA A 135 -5.41 16.81 15.83
CA ALA A 135 -5.36 18.20 16.27
C ALA A 135 -5.63 19.21 15.14
N GLY A 136 -6.37 20.28 15.45
CA GLY A 136 -6.73 21.30 14.47
C GLY A 136 -7.99 20.98 13.65
N ASN A 137 -8.86 20.08 14.12
CA ASN A 137 -10.09 19.66 13.42
C ASN A 137 -9.82 18.96 12.09
N TYR A 138 -8.74 18.19 12.03
CA TYR A 138 -8.45 17.35 10.90
C TYR A 138 -8.93 15.94 11.15
N TRP A 139 -9.49 15.33 10.12
CA TRP A 139 -9.89 13.94 10.09
C TRP A 139 -9.06 13.24 9.03
N ASN A 140 -8.55 12.05 9.32
CA ASN A 140 -7.63 11.37 8.42
C ASN A 140 -7.77 9.85 8.47
N VAL A 141 -7.48 9.20 7.35
CA VAL A 141 -7.38 7.75 7.26
C VAL A 141 -6.41 7.38 6.14
N SER A 142 -5.67 6.29 6.35
CA SER A 142 -4.80 5.71 5.34
C SER A 142 -5.20 4.27 5.10
N ILE A 143 -5.42 3.89 3.84
CA ILE A 143 -5.86 2.55 3.47
C ILE A 143 -5.03 1.97 2.31
N PRO A 144 -4.32 0.85 2.52
CA PRO A 144 -3.71 0.09 1.44
C PRO A 144 -4.76 -0.83 0.79
N ILE A 145 -4.77 -0.88 -0.55
CA ILE A 145 -5.60 -1.78 -1.34
C ILE A 145 -4.68 -2.65 -2.20
N GLY A 146 -4.69 -3.96 -1.93
CA GLY A 146 -3.72 -4.91 -2.50
C GLY A 146 -4.07 -5.44 -3.89
N GLU A 147 -5.32 -5.33 -4.32
CA GLU A 147 -5.81 -5.92 -5.57
C GLU A 147 -6.94 -5.04 -6.16
N GLY A 148 -7.09 -5.08 -7.48
CA GLY A 148 -8.17 -4.37 -8.20
C GLY A 148 -7.66 -3.44 -9.30
N GLU A 149 -8.50 -3.20 -10.31
CA GLU A 149 -8.26 -2.16 -11.31
C GLU A 149 -9.16 -0.97 -10.97
N ILE A 150 -8.58 0.03 -10.31
CA ILE A 150 -9.28 1.26 -9.97
C ILE A 150 -9.01 2.23 -11.11
N SER A 151 -10.03 2.59 -11.88
CA SER A 151 -9.94 3.61 -12.93
C SER A 151 -10.34 5.00 -12.43
N SER A 152 -11.43 5.05 -11.67
CA SER A 152 -11.91 6.24 -10.98
C SER A 152 -12.73 5.86 -9.76
N ILE A 153 -12.66 6.69 -8.71
CA ILE A 153 -13.43 6.58 -7.49
C ILE A 153 -14.24 7.85 -7.32
N ASP A 154 -15.55 7.70 -7.22
CA ASP A 154 -16.42 8.78 -6.75
C ASP A 154 -16.60 8.65 -5.24
N TYR A 155 -16.46 9.74 -4.50
CA TYR A 155 -16.58 9.72 -3.04
C TYR A 155 -17.16 11.00 -2.46
N LYS A 156 -17.63 10.90 -1.21
CA LYS A 156 -18.07 12.01 -0.37
C LYS A 156 -17.74 11.78 1.10
N TYR A 157 -17.62 12.88 1.85
CA TYR A 157 -17.60 12.83 3.31
C TYR A 157 -19.01 12.95 3.91
N VAL A 158 -19.24 12.22 5.01
CA VAL A 158 -20.48 12.27 5.79
C VAL A 158 -20.12 12.42 7.26
N CYS A 159 -20.74 13.40 7.92
CA CYS A 159 -20.70 13.56 9.35
C CYS A 159 -21.86 12.78 9.97
N ILE A 160 -21.53 11.74 10.71
CA ILE A 160 -22.50 10.93 11.44
C ILE A 160 -22.69 11.56 12.82
N LYS A 161 -23.93 11.95 13.08
CA LYS A 161 -24.42 12.47 14.36
C LYS A 161 -25.37 11.45 14.96
N ARG A 162 -25.73 11.64 16.24
CA ARG A 162 -26.59 10.70 16.99
C ARG A 162 -27.86 10.29 16.23
N ASN A 163 -28.56 11.23 15.59
CA ASN A 163 -29.84 11.00 14.91
C ASN A 163 -29.85 11.53 13.46
N GLN A 164 -28.69 11.81 12.87
CA GLN A 164 -28.62 12.47 11.57
C GLN A 164 -27.34 12.11 10.83
N LEU A 165 -27.46 11.95 9.52
CA LEU A 165 -26.35 11.91 8.59
C LEU A 165 -26.28 13.26 7.86
N VAL A 166 -25.14 13.94 7.98
CA VAL A 166 -24.90 15.22 7.29
C VAL A 166 -23.88 14.97 6.19
N TRP A 167 -24.35 14.91 4.96
CA TRP A 167 -23.51 14.80 3.77
C TRP A 167 -22.85 16.15 3.47
N GLU A 168 -21.65 16.14 2.93
CA GLU A 168 -21.10 17.35 2.32
C GLU A 168 -21.93 17.77 1.10
N GLY A 169 -22.01 19.08 0.88
CA GLY A 169 -22.67 19.66 -0.29
C GLY A 169 -21.92 19.38 -1.60
N GLY A 170 -22.30 20.09 -2.66
CA GLY A 170 -21.64 20.02 -3.96
C GLY A 170 -21.69 18.65 -4.67
N PRO A 171 -21.05 18.54 -5.85
CA PRO A 171 -20.96 17.27 -6.59
C PRO A 171 -20.11 16.24 -5.84
N ASN A 172 -20.17 14.97 -6.27
CA ASN A 172 -19.22 13.95 -5.79
C ASN A 172 -17.79 14.38 -6.09
N ARG A 173 -16.87 14.07 -5.17
CA ARG A 173 -15.44 14.20 -5.44
C ARG A 173 -15.02 13.01 -6.29
N VAL A 174 -14.08 13.25 -7.19
CA VAL A 174 -13.54 12.22 -8.07
C VAL A 174 -12.04 12.07 -7.80
N LEU A 175 -11.61 10.83 -7.72
CA LEU A 175 -10.22 10.39 -7.73
C LEU A 175 -10.03 9.58 -9.00
N ARG A 176 -9.06 9.93 -9.84
CA ARG A 176 -8.73 9.18 -11.06
C ARG A 176 -7.34 8.62 -10.98
N VAL A 177 -7.03 7.57 -11.75
CA VAL A 177 -5.69 6.97 -11.78
C VAL A 177 -4.59 8.00 -12.00
N GLU A 178 -4.83 8.98 -12.87
CA GLU A 178 -3.88 10.06 -13.15
C GLU A 178 -3.58 10.97 -11.95
N ASP A 179 -4.41 10.98 -10.91
CA ASP A 179 -4.18 11.76 -9.68
C ASP A 179 -3.15 11.11 -8.75
N GLY A 180 -2.77 9.85 -9.01
CA GLY A 180 -1.90 9.06 -8.17
C GLY A 180 -0.41 9.26 -8.49
N GLU A 181 0.42 9.27 -7.45
CA GLU A 181 1.87 9.26 -7.57
C GLU A 181 2.39 7.82 -7.61
N LYS A 182 3.04 7.42 -8.70
CA LYS A 182 3.60 6.07 -8.82
C LYS A 182 4.90 5.92 -8.02
N LYS A 183 4.92 5.00 -7.05
CA LYS A 183 6.08 4.63 -6.23
C LYS A 183 6.36 3.13 -6.38
N GLY A 184 7.25 2.80 -7.31
CA GLY A 184 7.51 1.40 -7.67
C GLY A 184 6.27 0.74 -8.25
N SER A 185 5.75 -0.29 -7.58
CA SER A 185 4.52 -0.99 -7.96
C SER A 185 3.25 -0.46 -7.27
N ILE A 186 3.37 0.57 -6.43
CA ILE A 186 2.25 1.16 -5.67
C ILE A 186 1.85 2.49 -6.31
N LEU A 187 0.55 2.74 -6.45
CA LEU A 187 0.02 4.06 -6.78
C LEU A 187 -0.51 4.74 -5.52
N VAL A 188 0.07 5.89 -5.15
CA VAL A 188 -0.24 6.59 -3.90
C VAL A 188 -1.09 7.82 -4.17
N PHE A 189 -2.23 7.92 -3.51
CA PHE A 189 -3.12 9.08 -3.57
C PHE A 189 -3.05 9.85 -2.26
N ASN A 190 -2.76 11.15 -2.35
CA ASN A 190 -2.79 12.06 -1.21
C ASN A 190 -3.89 13.09 -1.44
N ARG A 191 -4.95 13.03 -0.63
CA ARG A 191 -6.11 13.91 -0.73
C ARG A 191 -6.24 14.76 0.52
N GLU A 192 -6.02 16.05 0.34
CA GLU A 192 -6.32 17.07 1.33
C GLU A 192 -7.57 17.85 0.89
N ASP A 193 -8.65 17.68 1.63
CA ASP A 193 -9.97 18.18 1.31
C ASP A 193 -10.46 19.20 2.37
N TYR A 194 -11.42 20.02 1.96
CA TYR A 194 -12.21 20.89 2.84
C TYR A 194 -13.68 20.60 2.61
N TRP A 195 -14.47 20.60 3.68
CA TRP A 195 -15.91 20.32 3.62
C TRP A 195 -16.64 21.19 2.59
N GLN A 196 -17.33 20.55 1.64
CA GLN A 196 -18.19 21.24 0.68
C GLN A 196 -19.50 21.65 1.35
N ARG A 197 -19.89 22.92 1.19
CA ARG A 197 -21.14 23.47 1.75
C ARG A 197 -22.27 23.43 0.74
#